data_AF-A0AAJ0AIS7-F1
#
_entry.id   AF-A0AAJ0AIS7-F1
#
_cell.length_a   1.000
_cell.length_b   1.000
_cell.length_c   1.000
_cell.angle_alpha   90.00
_cell.angle_beta   90.00
_cell.angle_gamma   90.00
#
_symmetry.space_group_name_H-M   'P 1'
#
loop_
_entity.id
_entity.type
_entity.pdbx_description
1 polymer ?
#
loop_
_entity_poly.entity_id
_entity_poly.type
_entity_poly.pdbx_seq_one_letter_code
_entity_poly.pdbx_strand_id
1 'polypeptide(L)'
;MQITQLFSAAVLMASAVVVDANPTPMLAAHGTGLERRVPKTSGAACIKAPLSAEKDFSYYTFTIDAGVKAAAAQAGLTKIGVRQHCNSNGGAFGMWAQNTENWAYVPLDKFGPDQKYNVKVNRCKKDFDRHVWSYSVWLCNNNNWCGTTNCGLDREICPEQKTKAVNLNDPLKWTCSA
;
A
#
# COMPACT_ATOMS: atom_id res chain seq x y z
N MET A 1 38.06 4.72 -81.44
CA MET A 1 38.93 3.82 -80.68
C MET A 1 38.08 3.26 -79.54
N GLN A 2 37.69 1.98 -79.65
CA GLN A 2 36.92 1.25 -78.64
C GLN A 2 37.75 1.07 -77.38
N ILE A 3 37.15 1.32 -76.21
CA ILE A 3 37.54 0.66 -74.98
C ILE A 3 36.28 0.10 -74.33
N THR A 4 36.31 -1.21 -74.24
CA THR A 4 35.33 -2.14 -73.68
C THR A 4 35.47 -2.18 -72.14
N GLN A 5 34.39 -2.62 -71.49
CA GLN A 5 34.44 -3.55 -70.34
C GLN A 5 34.88 -3.03 -68.96
N LEU A 6 33.93 -3.00 -68.01
CA LEU A 6 33.71 -4.03 -66.98
C LEU A 6 33.15 -3.42 -65.70
N PHE A 7 31.91 -3.79 -65.40
CA PHE A 7 31.28 -3.61 -64.10
C PHE A 7 32.18 -4.22 -63.01
N SER A 8 32.71 -3.38 -62.14
CA SER A 8 33.38 -3.81 -60.92
C SER A 8 32.55 -3.39 -59.73
N ALA A 9 32.17 -4.39 -58.95
CA ALA A 9 31.46 -4.29 -57.69
C ALA A 9 32.25 -3.47 -56.67
N ALA A 10 31.56 -2.62 -55.90
CA ALA A 10 32.07 -2.14 -54.62
C ALA A 10 30.93 -1.68 -53.69
N VAL A 11 30.70 -2.54 -52.68
CA VAL A 11 30.41 -2.21 -51.28
C VAL A 11 29.10 -1.45 -51.00
N LEU A 12 28.05 -2.24 -50.70
CA LEU A 12 26.97 -1.79 -49.82
C LEU A 12 27.56 -1.57 -48.43
N MET A 13 27.75 -0.31 -48.03
CA MET A 13 27.98 0.02 -46.63
C MET A 13 26.69 -0.26 -45.85
N ALA A 14 26.65 -1.43 -45.22
CA ALA A 14 25.64 -1.76 -44.23
C ALA A 14 25.88 -0.88 -43.00
N SER A 15 25.09 0.18 -42.86
CA SER A 15 24.95 0.88 -41.59
C SER A 15 24.38 -0.11 -40.58
N ALA A 16 25.23 -0.59 -39.66
CA ALA A 16 24.81 -1.40 -38.53
C ALA A 16 23.93 -0.53 -37.61
N VAL A 17 22.63 -0.59 -37.83
CA VAL A 17 21.66 -0.10 -36.85
C VAL A 17 21.62 -1.15 -35.74
N VAL A 18 22.29 -0.86 -34.63
CA VAL A 18 22.10 -1.60 -33.38
C VAL A 18 20.71 -1.23 -32.87
N VAL A 19 19.69 -1.97 -33.31
CA VAL A 19 18.36 -1.93 -32.70
C VAL A 19 18.36 -2.98 -31.60
N ASP A 20 18.93 -2.62 -30.45
CA ASP A 20 18.78 -3.39 -29.23
C ASP A 20 17.55 -2.87 -28.49
N ALA A 21 16.40 -3.45 -28.82
CA ALA A 21 15.20 -3.48 -27.99
C ALA A 21 14.26 -4.49 -28.64
N ASN A 22 14.47 -5.75 -28.31
CA ASN A 22 13.61 -6.86 -28.64
C ASN A 22 12.18 -6.56 -28.14
N PRO A 23 11.19 -6.22 -28.99
CA PRO A 23 9.80 -6.18 -28.54
C PRO A 23 9.34 -7.62 -28.54
N THR A 24 9.17 -8.17 -27.34
CA THR A 24 8.51 -9.46 -27.13
C THR A 24 7.24 -9.51 -28.00
N PRO A 25 7.01 -10.57 -28.79
CA PRO A 25 5.81 -10.66 -29.59
C PRO A 25 4.59 -10.59 -28.65
N MET A 26 3.79 -9.53 -28.81
CA MET A 26 2.48 -9.45 -28.19
C MET A 26 1.60 -10.51 -28.84
N LEU A 27 1.50 -11.66 -28.17
CA LEU A 27 0.47 -12.63 -28.48
C LEU A 27 -0.87 -11.94 -28.28
N ALA A 28 -1.62 -11.77 -29.37
CA ALA A 28 -3.00 -11.34 -29.36
C ALA A 28 -3.84 -12.41 -28.65
N ALA A 29 -3.96 -12.27 -27.32
CA ALA A 29 -4.88 -13.07 -26.53
C ALA A 29 -6.23 -12.36 -26.51
N HIS A 30 -7.10 -12.74 -27.45
CA HIS A 30 -8.55 -12.71 -27.20
C HIS A 30 -8.83 -13.65 -26.01
N GLY A 31 -8.95 -13.09 -24.82
CA GLY A 31 -9.20 -13.82 -23.59
C GLY A 31 -9.71 -12.90 -22.50
N THR A 32 -10.82 -13.32 -21.87
CA THR A 32 -11.63 -12.62 -20.86
C THR A 32 -10.84 -11.85 -19.80
N GLY A 33 -11.31 -10.63 -19.50
CA GLY A 33 -10.66 -9.65 -18.65
C GLY A 33 -10.06 -10.19 -17.35
N LEU A 34 -8.75 -9.97 -17.20
CA LEU A 34 -8.05 -10.06 -15.93
C LEU A 34 -7.83 -8.63 -15.44
N GLU A 35 -8.67 -8.17 -14.53
CA GLU A 35 -8.32 -7.01 -13.72
C GLU A 35 -7.02 -7.32 -12.97
N ARG A 36 -6.03 -6.44 -13.09
CA ARG A 36 -4.83 -6.51 -12.25
C ARG A 36 -5.30 -6.43 -10.80
N ARG A 37 -5.25 -7.57 -10.08
CA ARG A 37 -5.51 -7.60 -8.63
C ARG A 37 -4.50 -6.66 -7.96
N VAL A 38 -4.97 -5.48 -7.56
CA VAL A 38 -4.17 -4.58 -6.73
C VAL A 38 -3.80 -5.35 -5.47
N PRO A 39 -2.51 -5.50 -5.13
CA PRO A 39 -2.12 -6.26 -3.95
C PRO A 39 -2.70 -5.58 -2.70
N LYS A 40 -3.14 -6.38 -1.73
CA LYS A 40 -3.75 -5.87 -0.49
C LYS A 40 -2.78 -4.96 0.28
N THR A 41 -1.49 -5.29 0.22
CA THR A 41 -0.40 -4.54 0.84
C THR A 41 0.48 -3.91 -0.23
N SER A 42 1.21 -2.86 0.17
CA SER A 42 2.10 -2.12 -0.73
C SER A 42 3.28 -2.92 -1.29
N GLY A 43 3.60 -4.09 -0.73
CA GLY A 43 4.82 -4.83 -1.03
C GLY A 43 6.11 -4.13 -0.54
N ALA A 44 5.99 -2.99 0.15
CA ALA A 44 7.10 -2.33 0.80
C ALA A 44 7.61 -3.16 1.99
N ALA A 45 8.85 -2.90 2.41
CA ALA A 45 9.39 -3.49 3.63
C ALA A 45 8.45 -3.23 4.81
N CYS A 46 8.14 -4.29 5.57
CA CYS A 46 7.27 -4.18 6.73
C CYS A 46 7.87 -3.24 7.79
N ILE A 47 7.00 -2.49 8.46
CA ILE A 47 7.40 -1.52 9.49
C ILE A 47 7.66 -2.28 10.78
N LYS A 48 8.88 -2.15 11.31
CA LYS A 48 9.21 -2.68 12.63
C LYS A 48 8.43 -1.92 13.69
N ALA A 49 7.70 -2.64 14.54
CA ALA A 49 6.91 -2.02 15.60
C ALA A 49 7.16 -2.72 16.95
N PRO A 50 7.61 -1.99 17.99
CA PRO A 50 7.70 -2.55 19.34
C PRO A 50 6.32 -2.91 19.88
N LEU A 51 6.30 -3.73 20.93
CA LEU A 51 5.08 -4.03 21.66
C LEU A 51 4.52 -2.76 22.32
N SER A 52 3.20 -2.66 22.39
CA SER A 52 2.58 -1.59 23.15
C SER A 52 2.82 -1.77 24.65
N ALA A 53 3.18 -0.68 25.34
CA ALA A 53 3.27 -0.66 26.79
C ALA A 53 1.89 -0.85 27.45
N GLU A 54 0.83 -0.33 26.80
CA GLU A 54 -0.56 -0.59 27.18
C GLU A 54 -1.08 -1.79 26.41
N LYS A 55 -1.11 -2.96 27.06
CA LYS A 55 -1.42 -4.23 26.38
C LYS A 55 -2.77 -4.23 25.68
N ASP A 56 -3.75 -3.45 26.14
CA ASP A 56 -5.10 -3.39 25.57
C ASP A 56 -5.23 -2.48 24.34
N PHE A 57 -4.19 -1.75 23.95
CA PHE A 57 -4.25 -0.78 22.86
C PHE A 57 -3.00 -0.80 21.98
N SER A 58 -3.22 -0.64 20.69
CA SER A 58 -2.17 -0.25 19.75
C SER A 58 -2.13 1.27 19.57
N TYR A 59 -0.95 1.77 19.28
CA TYR A 59 -0.71 3.17 18.95
C TYR A 59 -0.12 3.27 17.55
N TYR A 60 -0.68 4.16 16.73
CA TYR A 60 -0.24 4.41 15.36
C TYR A 60 0.13 5.87 15.21
N THR A 61 1.42 6.12 15.06
CA THR A 61 1.96 7.46 14.78
C THR A 61 2.34 7.58 13.32
N PHE A 62 1.78 8.56 12.62
CA PHE A 62 2.02 8.79 11.19
C PHE A 62 1.72 10.24 10.80
N THR A 63 2.06 10.61 9.56
CA THR A 63 1.75 11.91 8.94
C THR A 63 0.88 11.75 7.71
N ILE A 64 0.06 12.76 7.42
CA ILE A 64 -0.74 12.85 6.19
C ILE A 64 -0.13 13.92 5.29
N ASP A 65 -0.06 13.66 3.99
CA ASP A 65 0.40 14.62 3.01
C ASP A 65 -0.46 15.90 2.99
N ALA A 66 0.19 17.06 2.93
CA ALA A 66 -0.52 18.34 2.99
C ALA A 66 -1.40 18.61 1.77
N GLY A 67 -1.11 18.01 0.61
CA GLY A 67 -1.88 18.13 -0.61
C GLY A 67 -3.31 17.57 -0.50
N VAL A 68 -3.56 16.70 0.50
CA VAL A 68 -4.88 16.09 0.73
C VAL A 68 -5.90 17.10 1.29
N LYS A 69 -5.45 18.17 1.95
CA LYS A 69 -6.32 19.06 2.74
C LYS A 69 -7.47 19.67 1.94
N ALA A 70 -7.17 20.25 0.77
CA ALA A 70 -8.17 20.93 -0.04
C ALA A 70 -9.22 19.96 -0.60
N ALA A 71 -8.76 18.83 -1.14
CA ALA A 71 -9.63 17.80 -1.69
C ALA A 71 -10.52 17.16 -0.62
N ALA A 72 -9.97 16.85 0.56
CA ALA A 72 -10.74 16.31 1.69
C ALA A 72 -11.84 17.27 2.15
N ALA A 73 -11.54 18.57 2.23
CA ALA A 73 -12.53 19.58 2.59
C ALA A 73 -13.66 19.69 1.54
N GLN A 74 -13.31 19.65 0.25
CA GLN A 74 -14.30 19.66 -0.85
C GLN A 74 -15.20 18.42 -0.84
N ALA A 75 -14.66 17.27 -0.48
CA ALA A 75 -15.38 16.00 -0.37
C ALA A 75 -16.17 15.84 0.97
N GLY A 76 -16.10 16.82 1.89
CA GLY A 76 -16.77 16.75 3.19
C GLY A 76 -16.18 15.70 4.14
N LEU A 77 -14.90 15.36 3.95
CA LEU A 77 -14.15 14.42 4.79
C LEU A 77 -13.52 15.20 5.95
N THR A 78 -13.78 14.75 7.17
CA THR A 78 -13.49 15.50 8.40
C THR A 78 -12.78 14.67 9.48
N LYS A 79 -12.59 13.37 9.22
CA LYS A 79 -11.95 12.42 10.14
C LYS A 79 -10.89 11.60 9.44
N ILE A 80 -9.92 11.15 10.22
CA ILE A 80 -9.00 10.07 9.87
C ILE A 80 -9.50 8.79 10.53
N GLY A 81 -9.72 7.74 9.74
CA GLY A 81 -9.93 6.38 10.19
C GLY A 81 -8.63 5.58 10.16
N VAL A 82 -8.27 4.96 11.27
CA VAL A 82 -7.16 4.00 11.34
C VAL A 82 -7.73 2.60 11.48
N ARG A 83 -7.41 1.75 10.50
CA ARG A 83 -7.83 0.35 10.45
C ARG A 83 -6.65 -0.54 10.78
N GLN A 84 -6.70 -1.19 11.93
CA GLN A 84 -5.75 -2.24 12.30
C GLN A 84 -6.27 -3.58 11.80
N HIS A 85 -5.47 -4.28 11.00
CA HIS A 85 -5.74 -5.65 10.59
C HIS A 85 -5.12 -6.65 11.57
N CYS A 86 -5.96 -7.56 12.04
CA CYS A 86 -5.59 -8.64 12.94
C CYS A 86 -5.71 -9.97 12.19
N ASN A 87 -4.57 -10.60 11.88
CA ASN A 87 -4.52 -11.89 11.21
C ASN A 87 -4.60 -13.03 12.24
N SER A 88 -5.28 -14.10 11.89
CA SER A 88 -5.54 -15.27 12.73
C SER A 88 -4.85 -16.49 12.12
N ASN A 89 -4.15 -17.27 12.96
CA ASN A 89 -3.63 -18.58 12.53
C ASN A 89 -4.66 -19.72 12.68
N GLY A 90 -5.88 -19.41 13.15
CA GLY A 90 -6.97 -20.37 13.36
C GLY A 90 -7.27 -20.59 14.85
N GLY A 91 -8.34 -21.33 15.14
CA GLY A 91 -8.69 -21.76 16.49
C GLY A 91 -7.80 -22.91 16.99
N ALA A 92 -8.24 -23.62 18.03
CA ALA A 92 -7.59 -24.88 18.41
C ALA A 92 -7.48 -25.79 17.17
N PHE A 93 -6.29 -26.33 16.92
CA PHE A 93 -5.94 -27.13 15.72
C PHE A 93 -5.89 -26.37 14.38
N GLY A 94 -5.82 -25.03 14.38
CA GLY A 94 -5.67 -24.24 13.15
C GLY A 94 -6.93 -24.20 12.28
N MET A 95 -8.05 -24.71 12.78
CA MET A 95 -9.33 -24.67 12.05
C MET A 95 -9.93 -23.27 12.08
N TRP A 96 -10.38 -22.79 10.92
CA TRP A 96 -11.11 -21.52 10.71
C TRP A 96 -10.31 -20.27 11.12
N ALA A 97 -9.49 -19.74 10.20
CA ALA A 97 -8.87 -18.44 10.37
C ALA A 97 -9.95 -17.35 10.48
N GLN A 98 -9.99 -16.64 11.62
CA GLN A 98 -10.96 -15.57 11.86
C GLN A 98 -10.25 -14.22 11.95
N ASN A 99 -9.87 -13.67 10.80
CA ASN A 99 -9.30 -12.33 10.73
C ASN A 99 -10.31 -11.30 11.25
N THR A 100 -9.80 -10.26 11.91
CA THR A 100 -10.64 -9.18 12.45
C THR A 100 -9.97 -7.85 12.21
N GLU A 101 -10.75 -6.80 12.39
CA GLU A 101 -10.28 -5.43 12.19
C GLU A 101 -10.78 -4.57 13.32
N ASN A 102 -9.92 -3.66 13.75
CA ASN A 102 -10.27 -2.65 14.73
C ASN A 102 -10.13 -1.28 14.09
N TRP A 103 -11.07 -0.41 14.39
CA TRP A 103 -11.12 0.94 13.88
C TRP A 103 -11.01 1.95 15.01
N ALA A 104 -10.31 3.05 14.75
CA ALA A 104 -10.39 4.27 15.53
C ALA A 104 -10.53 5.46 14.59
N TYR A 105 -11.18 6.51 15.08
CA TYR A 105 -11.43 7.72 14.29
C TYR A 105 -10.98 8.93 15.09
N VAL A 106 -10.25 9.83 14.44
CA VAL A 106 -9.80 11.11 15.01
C VAL A 106 -10.13 12.25 14.04
N PRO A 107 -10.25 13.50 14.51
CA PRO A 107 -10.42 14.65 13.62
C PRO A 107 -9.31 14.72 12.56
N LEU A 108 -9.66 15.12 11.34
CA LEU A 108 -8.71 15.43 10.27
C LEU A 108 -8.30 16.91 10.37
N ASP A 109 -7.30 17.20 11.19
CA ASP A 109 -6.87 18.58 11.53
C ASP A 109 -5.36 18.83 11.34
N LYS A 110 -4.57 17.77 11.17
CA LYS A 110 -3.11 17.79 11.02
C LYS A 110 -2.68 17.36 9.62
N PHE A 111 -1.80 18.15 9.01
CA PHE A 111 -1.34 17.97 7.64
C PHE A 111 0.13 18.40 7.51
N GLY A 112 0.94 17.61 6.81
CA GLY A 112 2.35 17.89 6.58
C GLY A 112 3.31 17.13 7.50
N PRO A 113 4.63 17.27 7.25
CA PRO A 113 5.66 16.42 7.87
C PRO A 113 5.83 16.62 9.39
N ASP A 114 5.55 17.82 9.89
CA ASP A 114 5.70 18.16 11.31
C ASP A 114 4.42 17.91 12.13
N GLN A 115 3.34 17.52 11.46
CA GLN A 115 2.00 17.41 12.05
C GLN A 115 1.61 15.93 12.16
N LYS A 116 2.04 15.30 13.25
CA LYS A 116 1.83 13.86 13.49
C LYS A 116 0.49 13.57 14.14
N TYR A 117 -0.17 12.53 13.65
CA TYR A 117 -1.23 11.83 14.37
C TYR A 117 -0.60 10.84 15.34
N ASN A 118 -1.27 10.61 16.46
CA ASN A 118 -1.04 9.47 17.34
C ASN A 118 -2.41 8.88 17.68
N VAL A 119 -2.76 7.78 17.03
CA VAL A 119 -4.10 7.20 17.11
C VAL A 119 -4.08 5.94 17.96
N LYS A 120 -4.94 5.93 18.99
CA LYS A 120 -5.16 4.80 19.88
C LYS A 120 -6.23 3.88 19.29
N VAL A 121 -5.89 2.61 19.08
CA VAL A 121 -6.78 1.57 18.54
C VAL A 121 -6.84 0.41 19.53
N ASN A 122 -7.99 -0.25 19.67
CA ASN A 122 -8.08 -1.45 20.50
C ASN A 122 -7.13 -2.56 20.01
N ARG A 123 -6.58 -3.34 20.92
CA ARG A 123 -5.80 -4.53 20.58
C ARG A 123 -6.60 -5.57 19.79
N CYS A 124 -5.92 -6.45 19.08
CA CYS A 124 -6.54 -7.64 18.49
C CYS A 124 -7.24 -8.50 19.55
N LYS A 125 -8.35 -9.14 19.14
CA LYS A 125 -9.13 -10.04 20.02
C LYS A 125 -8.26 -11.18 20.57
N LYS A 126 -8.60 -11.69 21.76
CA LYS A 126 -7.80 -12.74 22.42
C LYS A 126 -7.89 -14.08 21.66
N ASP A 127 -9.08 -14.39 21.17
CA ASP A 127 -9.39 -15.68 20.57
C ASP A 127 -8.76 -15.86 19.18
N PHE A 128 -8.64 -17.12 18.74
CA PHE A 128 -8.16 -17.54 17.41
C PHE A 128 -6.72 -17.09 17.07
N ASP A 129 -5.83 -17.03 18.08
CA ASP A 129 -4.41 -16.67 17.91
C ASP A 129 -4.18 -15.41 17.04
N ARG A 130 -5.05 -14.41 17.22
CA ARG A 130 -4.98 -13.18 16.44
C ARG A 130 -3.79 -12.34 16.84
N HIS A 131 -3.13 -11.76 15.85
CA HIS A 131 -1.99 -10.85 15.99
C HIS A 131 -2.09 -9.70 14.99
N VAL A 132 -1.47 -8.58 15.32
CA VAL A 132 -1.39 -7.41 14.42
C VAL A 132 -0.57 -7.81 13.19
N TRP A 133 -1.08 -7.49 11.99
CA TRP A 133 -0.44 -7.84 10.72
C TRP A 133 -0.17 -6.64 9.82
N SER A 134 -1.15 -5.78 9.65
CA SER A 134 -1.02 -4.56 8.84
C SER A 134 -1.92 -3.47 9.39
N TYR A 135 -1.76 -2.26 8.86
CA TYR A 135 -2.73 -1.20 9.09
C TYR A 135 -2.92 -0.34 7.84
N SER A 136 -4.07 0.32 7.77
CA SER A 136 -4.37 1.33 6.75
C SER A 136 -4.98 2.58 7.35
N VAL A 137 -4.80 3.68 6.63
CA VAL A 137 -5.34 4.99 6.96
C VAL A 137 -6.38 5.37 5.91
N TRP A 138 -7.48 5.95 6.36
CA TRP A 138 -8.63 6.31 5.56
C TRP A 138 -9.07 7.73 5.90
N LEU A 139 -9.60 8.45 4.91
CA LEU A 139 -10.36 9.66 5.15
C LEU A 139 -11.81 9.27 5.39
N CYS A 140 -12.50 9.95 6.30
CA CYS A 140 -13.88 9.62 6.65
C CYS A 140 -14.67 10.89 6.93
N ASN A 141 -15.99 10.83 6.75
CA ASN A 141 -16.88 11.91 7.13
C ASN A 141 -17.20 11.89 8.64
N ASN A 142 -18.05 12.83 9.08
CA ASN A 142 -18.46 12.94 10.48
C ASN A 142 -19.17 11.69 11.03
N ASN A 143 -19.80 10.89 10.17
CA ASN A 143 -20.49 9.65 10.54
C ASN A 143 -19.55 8.43 10.56
N ASN A 144 -18.23 8.65 10.46
CA ASN A 144 -17.20 7.61 10.36
C ASN A 144 -17.31 6.76 9.09
N TRP A 145 -18.01 7.24 8.06
CA TRP A 145 -18.06 6.59 6.76
C TRP A 145 -16.88 7.03 5.90
N CYS A 146 -16.11 6.06 5.38
CA CYS A 146 -14.86 6.32 4.65
C CYS A 146 -14.95 6.02 3.14
N GLY A 147 -16.04 5.39 2.68
CA GLY A 147 -16.25 5.09 1.25
C GLY A 147 -15.05 4.39 0.60
N THR A 148 -14.53 4.98 -0.47
CA THR A 148 -13.34 4.52 -1.21
C THR A 148 -12.11 5.43 -0.98
N THR A 149 -12.11 6.24 0.08
CA THR A 149 -11.08 7.28 0.32
C THR A 149 -9.91 6.74 1.16
N ASN A 150 -9.32 5.63 0.72
CA ASN A 150 -8.14 5.07 1.36
C ASN A 150 -6.89 5.91 1.08
N CYS A 151 -5.96 5.90 2.02
CA CYS A 151 -4.68 6.59 1.88
C CYS A 151 -3.60 5.78 1.13
N GLY A 152 -4.03 4.83 0.29
CA GLY A 152 -3.17 3.85 -0.38
C GLY A 152 -3.38 2.43 0.15
N LEU A 153 -2.40 1.57 -0.10
CA LEU A 153 -2.44 0.15 0.27
C LEU A 153 -2.08 -0.05 1.74
N ASP A 154 -2.47 -1.21 2.29
CA ASP A 154 -2.11 -1.58 3.64
C ASP A 154 -0.58 -1.60 3.81
N ARG A 155 -0.10 -1.10 4.95
CA ARG A 155 1.31 -1.20 5.34
C ARG A 155 1.48 -2.35 6.30
N GLU A 156 2.35 -3.28 5.94
CA GLU A 156 2.66 -4.45 6.75
C GLU A 156 3.45 -4.06 8.00
N ILE A 157 3.20 -4.78 9.09
CA ILE A 157 3.81 -4.55 10.40
C ILE A 157 4.56 -5.81 10.78
N CYS A 158 5.84 -5.65 11.11
CA CYS A 158 6.68 -6.72 11.63
C CYS A 158 7.00 -6.44 13.09
N PRO A 159 6.15 -6.90 14.03
CA PRO A 159 6.46 -6.80 15.44
C PRO A 159 7.61 -7.75 15.81
N GLU A 160 8.36 -7.43 16.86
CA GLU A 160 9.47 -8.25 17.36
C GLU A 160 9.03 -9.69 17.70
N GLN A 161 7.77 -9.84 18.10
CA GLN A 161 7.10 -11.13 18.32
C GLN A 161 5.62 -11.01 17.97
N LYS A 162 4.94 -12.14 17.75
CA LYS A 162 3.47 -12.15 17.57
C LYS A 162 2.80 -11.46 18.77
N THR A 163 2.08 -10.38 18.49
CA THR A 163 1.45 -9.54 19.52
C THR A 163 0.07 -9.08 19.07
N LYS A 164 -0.78 -8.79 20.06
CA LYS A 164 -2.13 -8.24 19.85
C LYS A 164 -2.13 -6.72 19.81
N ALA A 165 -1.05 -6.09 20.28
CA ALA A 165 -0.93 -4.65 20.42
C ALA A 165 0.49 -4.19 20.11
N VAL A 166 0.61 -3.11 19.35
CA VAL A 166 1.90 -2.53 18.91
C VAL A 166 1.94 -1.04 19.20
N ASN A 167 3.15 -0.48 19.32
CA ASN A 167 3.37 0.96 19.28
C ASN A 167 4.16 1.29 18.02
N LEU A 168 3.45 1.61 16.93
CA LEU A 168 4.02 1.82 15.61
C LEU A 168 4.29 3.30 15.36
N ASN A 169 5.50 3.60 14.91
CA ASN A 169 5.87 4.91 14.35
C ASN A 169 6.19 4.73 12.87
N ASP A 170 5.33 5.24 12.01
CA ASP A 170 5.48 5.17 10.56
C ASP A 170 6.26 6.40 10.06
N PRO A 171 7.48 6.20 9.51
CA PRO A 171 8.27 7.30 9.00
C PRO A 171 7.74 7.84 7.66
N LEU A 172 6.91 7.09 6.94
CA LEU A 172 6.43 7.45 5.62
C LEU A 172 5.10 8.20 5.75
N LYS A 173 4.98 9.33 5.04
CA LYS A 173 3.71 10.04 4.93
C LYS A 173 2.67 9.20 4.18
N TRP A 174 1.41 9.34 4.55
CA TRP A 174 0.27 8.77 3.83
C TRP A 174 -0.26 9.78 2.81
N THR A 175 -0.53 9.32 1.59
CA THR A 175 -1.11 10.12 0.51
C THR A 175 -2.48 9.57 0.19
N CYS A 176 -3.52 10.38 0.27
CA CYS A 176 -4.90 9.90 0.14
C CYS A 176 -5.56 10.39 -1.13
N SER A 177 -6.37 9.51 -1.72
CA SER A 177 -7.41 9.91 -2.67
C SER A 177 -8.60 10.42 -1.86
N ALA A 178 -8.88 11.71 -1.98
CA ALA A 178 -10.02 12.38 -1.38
C ALA A 178 -11.05 12.74 -2.47
#